data_AF-A0A1H8CWD9-F1
#
_entry.id   AF-A0A1H8CWD9-F1
#
_cell.length_a   1.000
_cell.length_b   1.000
_cell.length_c   1.000
_cell.angle_alpha   90.00
_cell.angle_beta   90.00
_cell.angle_gamma   90.00
#
_symmetry.space_group_name_H-M   'P 1'
#
loop_
_entity.id
_entity.type
_entity.pdbx_description
1 polymer ?
#
loop_
_entity_poly.entity_id
_entity_poly.type
_entity_poly.pdbx_seq_one_letter_code
_entity_poly.pdbx_strand_id
1 'polypeptide(L)'
;MGKTDTIKKDEAVGCFVRVLAKLGDSRKKIEEVVKQLAGSFDLNCSEETFDINFVAGKVERKTLLPTQVNNRTQSAIPRNIYGKSL
;
A
#
# COMPACT_ATOMS: atom_id res chain seq x y z
N MET A 1 18.10 -20.63 20.23
CA MET A 1 18.79 -20.28 18.97
C MET A 1 17.73 -20.02 17.92
N GLY A 2 17.48 -18.76 17.58
CA GLY A 2 16.55 -18.41 16.50
C GLY A 2 17.17 -18.82 15.16
N LYS A 3 16.43 -19.57 14.34
CA LYS A 3 16.84 -19.84 12.96
C LYS A 3 16.88 -18.50 12.23
N THR A 4 18.06 -18.07 11.81
CA THR A 4 18.19 -17.02 10.80
C THR A 4 17.83 -17.66 9.46
N ASP A 5 16.56 -17.54 9.08
CA ASP A 5 16.15 -17.88 7.73
C ASP A 5 16.77 -16.87 6.77
N THR A 6 17.79 -17.31 6.04
CA THR A 6 18.47 -16.48 5.04
C THR A 6 17.53 -16.28 3.87
N ILE A 7 16.97 -15.07 3.73
CA ILE A 7 16.13 -14.71 2.58
C ILE A 7 17.03 -14.67 1.34
N LYS A 8 16.61 -15.32 0.25
CA LYS A 8 17.35 -15.26 -1.01
C LYS A 8 17.27 -13.83 -1.57
N LYS A 9 18.31 -13.41 -2.30
CA LYS A 9 18.41 -12.06 -2.87
C LYS A 9 17.16 -11.62 -3.65
N ASP A 10 16.64 -12.49 -4.51
CA ASP A 10 15.46 -12.17 -5.34
C ASP A 10 14.17 -12.12 -4.51
N GLU A 11 14.09 -12.92 -3.45
CA GLU A 11 12.98 -12.89 -2.49
C GLU A 11 12.96 -11.59 -1.67
N ALA A 12 14.15 -11.02 -1.39
CA ALA A 12 14.27 -9.77 -0.65
C ALA A 12 13.60 -8.59 -1.39
N VAL A 13 13.74 -8.51 -2.71
CA VAL A 13 13.08 -7.46 -3.51
C VAL A 13 11.56 -7.62 -3.48
N GLY A 14 11.07 -8.86 -3.61
CA GLY A 14 9.64 -9.15 -3.48
C GLY A 14 9.07 -8.71 -2.13
N CYS A 15 9.79 -9.00 -1.03
CA CYS A 15 9.43 -8.52 0.29
C CYS A 15 9.35 -6.99 0.37
N PHE A 16 10.32 -6.27 -0.18
CA PHE A 16 10.31 -4.80 -0.21
C PHE A 16 9.09 -4.26 -0.96
N VAL A 17 8.81 -4.77 -2.16
CA VAL A 17 7.65 -4.37 -2.96
C VAL A 17 6.34 -4.60 -2.19
N ARG A 18 6.19 -5.78 -1.58
CA ARG A 18 5.02 -6.13 -0.77
C ARG A 18 4.82 -5.18 0.40
N VAL A 19 5.89 -4.86 1.14
CA VAL A 19 5.83 -3.96 2.31
C VAL A 19 5.44 -2.55 1.88
N LEU A 20 6.07 -1.98 0.85
CA LEU A 20 5.76 -0.62 0.41
C LEU A 20 4.34 -0.51 -0.17
N ALA A 21 3.90 -1.53 -0.91
CA ALA A 21 2.52 -1.61 -1.39
C ALA A 21 1.50 -1.68 -0.24
N LYS A 22 1.85 -2.42 0.83
CA LYS A 22 1.06 -2.53 2.06
C LYS A 22 0.99 -1.21 2.84
N LEU A 23 2.10 -0.47 2.92
CA LEU A 23 2.14 0.88 3.51
C LEU A 23 1.35 1.89 2.67
N GLY A 24 1.18 1.59 1.38
CA GLY A 24 0.28 2.33 0.51
C GLY A 24 0.96 3.26 -0.46
N ASP A 25 2.27 3.10 -0.66
CA ASP A 25 3.02 3.86 -1.64
C ASP A 25 2.48 3.65 -3.07
N SER A 26 2.72 4.65 -3.91
CA SER A 26 2.36 4.60 -5.33
C SER A 26 3.29 3.64 -6.07
N ARG A 27 2.78 2.99 -7.12
CA ARG A 27 3.58 2.07 -7.94
C ARG A 27 4.89 2.72 -8.42
N LYS A 28 4.81 3.94 -8.94
CA LYS A 28 5.96 4.72 -9.42
C LYS A 28 7.05 4.87 -8.36
N LYS A 29 6.67 5.22 -7.12
CA LYS A 29 7.63 5.37 -6.01
C LYS A 29 8.30 4.03 -5.67
N ILE A 30 7.54 2.93 -5.71
CA ILE A 30 8.08 1.60 -5.43
C ILE A 30 9.06 1.16 -6.53
N GLU A 31 8.72 1.40 -7.81
CA GLU A 31 9.62 1.10 -8.93
C GLU A 31 10.93 1.89 -8.85
N GLU A 32 10.90 3.16 -8.46
CA GLU A 32 12.09 3.98 -8.23
C GLU A 32 12.99 3.40 -7.14
N VAL A 33 12.40 2.99 -6.00
CA VAL A 33 13.13 2.35 -4.89
C VAL A 33 13.72 1.01 -5.31
N VAL A 34 12.97 0.18 -6.03
CA VAL A 34 13.44 -1.14 -6.52
C VAL A 34 14.61 -0.96 -7.49
N LYS A 35 14.56 0.03 -8.40
CA LYS A 35 15.67 0.33 -9.31
C LYS A 35 16.94 0.73 -8.55
N GLN A 36 16.82 1.54 -7.50
CA GLN A 36 17.96 1.92 -6.66
C GLN A 36 18.54 0.73 -5.89
N LEU A 37 17.68 -0.15 -5.37
CA LEU A 37 18.08 -1.39 -4.69
C LEU A 37 18.79 -2.35 -5.65
N ALA A 38 18.24 -2.54 -6.86
CA ALA A 38 18.84 -3.38 -7.89
C ALA A 38 20.27 -2.93 -8.23
N GLY A 39 20.47 -1.62 -8.44
CA GLY A 39 21.80 -1.07 -8.73
C GLY A 39 22.78 -1.13 -7.55
N SER A 40 22.29 -1.13 -6.30
CA SER A 40 23.15 -1.12 -5.11
C SER A 40 23.56 -2.53 -4.64
N PHE A 41 22.73 -3.54 -4.90
CA PHE A 41 22.88 -4.89 -4.35
C PHE A 41 22.98 -6.00 -5.42
N ASP A 42 23.02 -5.62 -6.71
CA ASP A 42 23.01 -6.53 -7.85
C ASP A 42 21.84 -7.53 -7.75
N LEU A 43 20.63 -6.97 -7.58
CA LEU A 43 19.39 -7.73 -7.40
C LEU A 43 18.61 -7.75 -8.70
N ASN A 44 18.05 -8.92 -9.04
CA ASN A 44 17.14 -9.07 -10.16
C ASN A 44 15.70 -9.02 -9.66
N CYS A 45 14.87 -8.26 -10.37
CA CYS A 45 13.43 -8.22 -10.13
C CYS A 45 12.72 -8.33 -11.48
N SER A 46 12.06 -9.46 -11.72
CA SER A 46 11.20 -9.58 -12.90
C SER A 46 9.93 -8.75 -12.72
N GLU A 47 9.36 -8.31 -13.84
CA GLU A 47 8.06 -7.61 -13.86
C GLU A 47 6.96 -8.45 -13.20
N GLU A 48 6.93 -9.76 -13.49
CA GLU A 48 6.01 -10.71 -12.88
C GLU A 48 6.17 -10.76 -11.35
N THR A 49 7.40 -10.87 -10.84
CA THR A 49 7.67 -10.89 -9.40
C THR A 49 7.22 -9.58 -8.75
N PHE A 50 7.48 -8.45 -9.41
CA PHE A 50 7.04 -7.15 -8.93
C PHE A 50 5.51 -7.08 -8.83
N ASP A 51 4.80 -7.49 -9.89
CA ASP A 51 3.34 -7.41 -9.95
C ASP A 51 2.67 -8.29 -8.90
N ILE A 52 3.14 -9.54 -8.74
CA ILE A 52 2.64 -10.47 -7.72
C ILE A 52 2.78 -9.85 -6.33
N ASN A 53 3.96 -9.34 -5.98
CA ASN A 53 4.23 -8.77 -4.66
C ASN A 53 3.49 -7.44 -4.43
N PHE A 54 3.36 -6.61 -5.46
CA PHE A 54 2.63 -5.35 -5.39
C PHE A 54 1.13 -5.60 -5.15
N VAL A 55 0.52 -6.53 -5.91
CA VAL A 55 -0.88 -6.91 -5.75
C VAL A 55 -1.12 -7.54 -4.38
N ALA A 56 -0.25 -8.47 -3.95
CA ALA A 56 -0.35 -9.09 -2.63
C ALA A 56 -0.30 -8.04 -1.51
N GLY A 57 0.64 -7.10 -1.57
CA GLY A 57 0.72 -6.00 -0.60
C GLY A 57 -0.53 -5.12 -0.59
N LYS A 58 -1.13 -4.82 -1.76
CA LYS A 58 -2.41 -4.09 -1.85
C LYS A 58 -3.57 -4.87 -1.23
N VAL A 59 -3.66 -6.18 -1.46
CA VAL A 59 -4.70 -7.04 -0.90
C VAL A 59 -4.58 -7.06 0.62
N GLU A 60 -3.38 -7.27 1.15
CA GLU A 60 -3.14 -7.22 2.60
C GLU A 60 -3.48 -5.88 3.23
N ARG A 61 -3.19 -4.78 2.54
CA ARG A 61 -3.59 -3.46 3.03
C ARG A 61 -5.11 -3.36 3.18
N LYS A 62 -5.86 -3.89 2.21
CA LYS A 62 -7.33 -3.92 2.25
C LYS A 62 -7.88 -4.80 3.38
N THR A 63 -7.17 -5.85 3.75
CA THR A 63 -7.59 -6.75 4.84
C THR A 63 -7.22 -6.23 6.23
N LEU A 64 -6.18 -5.39 6.34
CA LEU A 64 -5.68 -4.89 7.63
C LEU A 64 -6.22 -3.52 8.04
N LEU A 65 -6.66 -2.71 7.08
CA LEU A 65 -7.45 -1.51 7.38
C LEU A 65 -8.90 -1.86 7.10
N PRO A 66 -9.86 -1.73 8.05
CA PRO A 66 -11.24 -1.61 7.63
C PRO A 66 -11.24 -0.48 6.62
N THR A 67 -11.72 -0.76 5.41
CA THR A 67 -12.01 0.30 4.45
C THR A 67 -12.97 1.20 5.21
N GLN A 68 -12.49 2.30 5.80
CA GLN A 68 -13.40 3.33 6.26
C GLN A 68 -14.02 3.80 4.95
N VAL A 69 -15.16 3.21 4.63
CA VAL A 69 -16.17 3.84 3.80
C VAL A 69 -16.22 5.22 4.41
N ASN A 70 -15.71 6.19 3.65
CA ASN A 70 -15.67 7.57 4.08
C ASN A 70 -17.12 8.01 4.12
N ASN A 71 -17.82 7.62 5.18
CA ASN A 71 -19.03 8.25 5.65
C ASN A 71 -18.54 9.57 6.26
N ARG A 72 -18.01 10.46 5.41
CA ARG A 72 -18.36 11.86 5.54
C ARG A 72 -19.85 11.87 5.40
N THR A 73 -20.51 11.68 6.54
CA THR A 73 -21.86 12.12 6.77
C THR A 73 -21.91 13.49 6.14
N GLN A 74 -22.52 13.56 4.95
CA GLN A 74 -23.22 14.75 4.55
C GLN A 74 -24.23 14.94 5.67
N SER A 75 -23.84 15.67 6.71
CA SER A 75 -24.79 16.41 7.52
C SER A 75 -25.33 17.44 6.54
N ALA A 76 -26.24 16.99 5.69
CA ALA A 76 -27.25 17.82 5.09
C ALA A 76 -28.04 18.36 6.28
N ILE A 77 -27.53 19.43 6.89
CA ILE A 77 -28.35 20.30 7.71
C ILE A 77 -29.40 20.83 6.72
N PRO A 78 -30.68 20.47 6.86
CA PRO A 78 -31.71 21.10 6.05
C PRO A 78 -31.73 22.57 6.47
N ARG A 79 -31.18 23.46 5.65
CA ARG A 79 -31.45 24.89 5.77
C ARG A 79 -32.83 25.16 5.18
N ASN A 80 -33.86 24.77 5.93
CA ASN A 80 -35.17 25.38 5.77
C ASN A 80 -35.94 25.31 7.10
N ILE A 81 -36.03 26.45 7.77
CA ILE A 81 -37.23 26.80 8.52
C ILE A 81 -37.34 28.32 8.54
N TYR A 82 -38.06 28.85 7.55
CA TYR A 82 -38.89 30.02 7.78
C TYR A 82 -39.81 29.76 9.00
N GLY A 83 -39.84 30.70 9.94
CA GLY A 83 -40.77 30.75 11.07
C GLY A 83 -40.34 31.79 12.11
N LYS A 84 -40.59 33.09 11.85
CA LYS A 84 -41.68 33.93 12.42
C LYS A 84 -41.42 34.40 13.87
N SER A 85 -41.24 35.70 14.11
CA SER A 85 -42.22 36.68 14.69
C SER A 85 -41.53 37.29 15.93
N LEU A 86 -41.57 38.57 16.30
CA LEU A 86 -42.51 39.69 16.19
C LEU A 86 -41.80 40.97 15.72
#